data_AF-A0A7C1RF05-F1
#
_entry.id   AF-A0A7C1RF05-F1
#
_cell.length_a   1.000
_cell.length_b   1.000
_cell.length_c   1.000
_cell.angle_alpha   90.00
_cell.angle_beta   90.00
_cell.angle_gamma   90.00
#
_symmetry.space_group_name_H-M   'P 1'
#
loop_
_entity.id
_entity.type
_entity.pdbx_description
1 polymer ?
#
loop_
_entity_poly.entity_id
_entity_poly.type
_entity_poly.pdbx_seq_one_letter_code
_entity_poly.pdbx_strand_id
1 'polypeptide(L)'
;MNQPQETVSESIETKTKAAPGTAEELQEQFKAMKGNKEPRKKALQARFAPAQGARNIHRYIMPREDTMEDLLETDYWGHVQASFHINDRIEVNPDDGSFYAELLVRSTTFGYVVTGVLNYVEWGEPVSKLEVPEEYKISFDGPYEKWQVRRHNQVLISLLETKNLAETWLKNHLRDLRVD
;
A
#
# COMPACT_ATOMS: atom_id res chain seq x y z
N MET A 1 24.97 71.87 52.39
CA MET A 1 24.12 72.10 51.20
C MET A 1 23.70 70.75 50.66
N ASN A 2 22.42 70.65 50.26
CA ASN A 2 21.69 69.55 49.62
C ASN A 2 21.32 68.30 50.44
N GLN A 3 20.08 68.33 50.94
CA GLN A 3 19.12 67.20 50.88
C GLN A 3 18.46 67.19 49.46
N PRO A 4 17.56 66.24 49.14
CA PRO A 4 17.58 64.78 49.31
C PRO A 4 17.12 64.07 48.00
N GLN A 5 17.27 62.75 47.87
CA GLN A 5 16.31 61.94 47.10
C GLN A 5 16.07 60.58 47.77
N GLU A 6 14.79 60.26 47.89
CA GLU A 6 14.21 59.02 48.41
C GLU A 6 14.53 57.81 47.53
N THR A 7 14.53 56.61 48.12
CA THR A 7 14.12 55.38 47.41
C THR A 7 13.75 54.29 48.43
N VAL A 8 12.47 54.30 48.77
CA VAL A 8 11.52 53.17 48.83
C VAL A 8 12.07 51.77 49.17
N SER A 9 11.63 51.30 50.32
CA SER A 9 11.55 49.90 50.74
C SER A 9 10.57 49.10 49.86
N GLU A 10 11.03 48.04 49.19
CA GLU A 10 10.15 46.99 48.68
C GLU A 10 10.49 45.66 49.33
N SER A 11 9.58 45.24 50.21
CA SER A 11 9.49 43.91 50.77
C SER A 11 9.18 42.91 49.67
N ILE A 12 9.93 41.81 49.63
CA ILE A 12 9.68 40.69 48.71
C ILE A 12 8.38 40.00 49.13
N GLU A 13 7.28 40.31 48.45
CA GLU A 13 6.06 39.49 48.50
C GLU A 13 6.28 38.23 47.66
N THR A 14 6.50 37.11 48.34
CA THR A 14 6.37 35.77 47.77
C THR A 14 4.93 35.56 47.30
N LYS A 15 4.67 35.75 46.00
CA LYS A 15 3.44 35.27 45.35
C LYS A 15 3.45 33.74 45.32
N THR A 16 2.86 33.14 46.35
CA THR A 16 2.43 31.73 46.32
C THR A 16 1.32 31.62 45.28
N LYS A 17 1.67 31.09 44.10
CA LYS A 17 0.71 30.77 43.03
C LYS A 17 -0.22 29.67 43.56
N ALA A 18 -1.47 30.03 43.88
CA ALA A 18 -2.49 29.09 44.31
C ALA A 18 -2.65 27.96 43.29
N ALA A 19 -2.65 26.72 43.77
CA ALA A 19 -2.85 25.52 42.95
C ALA A 19 -4.26 25.51 42.33
N PRO A 20 -4.44 24.95 41.12
CA PRO A 20 -5.74 24.91 40.47
C PRO A 20 -6.64 23.86 41.15
N GLY A 21 -7.83 24.28 41.58
CA GLY A 21 -8.96 23.40 41.89
C GLY A 21 -8.91 22.76 43.27
N THR A 22 -9.71 23.25 44.22
CA THR A 22 -9.98 22.47 45.43
C THR A 22 -10.70 21.16 45.07
N ALA A 23 -10.53 20.13 45.89
CA ALA A 23 -11.15 18.82 45.65
C ALA A 23 -12.69 18.90 45.51
N GLU A 24 -13.30 19.91 46.12
CA GLU A 24 -14.72 20.23 45.99
C GLU A 24 -15.08 20.81 44.61
N GLU A 25 -14.28 21.72 44.05
CA GLU A 25 -14.46 22.25 42.70
C GLU A 25 -14.33 21.14 41.63
N LEU A 26 -13.38 20.22 41.83
CA LEU A 26 -13.27 19.04 40.97
C LEU A 26 -14.48 18.12 41.11
N GLN A 27 -14.98 17.88 42.32
CA GLN A 27 -16.18 17.07 42.54
C GLN A 27 -17.44 17.71 41.95
N GLU A 28 -17.56 19.03 42.00
CA GLU A 28 -18.66 19.77 41.36
C GLU A 28 -18.56 19.74 39.84
N GLN A 29 -17.35 19.89 39.26
CA GLN A 29 -17.12 19.71 37.82
C GLN A 29 -17.48 18.28 37.36
N PHE A 30 -17.09 17.26 38.13
CA PHE A 30 -17.46 15.87 37.84
C PHE A 30 -18.97 15.60 37.97
N LYS A 31 -19.66 16.28 38.89
CA LYS A 31 -21.13 16.23 39.00
C LYS A 31 -21.81 16.96 37.84
N ALA A 32 -21.29 18.13 37.43
CA ALA A 32 -21.80 18.91 36.31
C ALA A 32 -21.62 18.20 34.94
N MET A 33 -20.56 17.40 34.78
CA MET A 33 -20.34 16.55 33.60
C MET A 33 -21.29 15.35 33.49
N LYS A 34 -22.13 15.08 34.49
CA LYS A 34 -23.19 14.05 34.43
C LYS A 34 -24.48 14.55 33.77
N GLY A 35 -24.42 15.64 33.02
CA GLY A 35 -25.52 16.11 32.16
C GLY A 35 -25.79 15.16 31.00
N ASN A 36 -27.07 14.78 30.88
CA ASN A 36 -27.75 14.04 29.81
C ASN A 36 -26.87 13.64 28.61
N LYS A 37 -26.10 12.56 28.74
CA LYS A 37 -25.41 11.94 27.61
C LYS A 37 -26.46 11.13 26.85
N GLU A 38 -26.84 11.58 25.66
CA GLU A 38 -27.55 10.74 24.70
C GLU A 38 -26.94 9.34 24.71
N PRO A 39 -27.75 8.27 24.68
CA PRO A 39 -27.24 6.92 24.77
C PRO A 39 -26.23 6.71 23.64
N ARG A 40 -24.96 6.48 24.02
CA ARG A 40 -23.88 6.27 23.05
C ARG A 40 -24.32 5.16 22.11
N LYS A 41 -24.28 5.42 20.80
CA LYS A 41 -24.52 4.39 19.78
C LYS A 41 -23.60 3.21 20.09
N LYS A 42 -24.18 2.03 20.27
CA LYS A 42 -23.45 0.80 20.57
C LYS A 42 -23.25 0.01 19.28
N ALA A 43 -22.04 -0.52 19.07
CA ALA A 43 -21.83 -1.52 18.03
C ALA A 43 -22.68 -2.77 18.33
N LEU A 44 -23.26 -3.37 17.29
CA LEU A 44 -23.97 -4.62 17.44
C LEU A 44 -22.96 -5.75 17.62
N GLN A 45 -22.92 -6.34 18.81
CA GLN A 45 -21.99 -7.43 19.13
C GLN A 45 -22.10 -8.60 18.14
N ALA A 46 -23.31 -8.91 17.66
CA ALA A 46 -23.55 -9.94 16.65
C ALA A 46 -22.91 -9.65 15.28
N ARG A 47 -22.46 -8.41 15.02
CA ARG A 47 -21.77 -7.99 13.79
C ARG A 47 -20.28 -7.73 14.01
N PHE A 48 -19.75 -8.05 15.20
CA PHE A 48 -18.35 -7.88 15.53
C PHE A 48 -17.68 -9.26 15.58
N ALA A 49 -16.82 -9.53 14.62
CA ALA A 49 -16.09 -10.79 14.52
C ALA A 49 -14.63 -10.53 14.11
N PRO A 50 -13.70 -11.44 14.44
CA PRO A 50 -12.32 -11.35 13.96
C PRO A 50 -12.26 -11.34 12.43
N ALA A 51 -11.51 -10.40 11.86
CA ALA A 51 -11.38 -10.30 10.41
C ALA A 51 -10.70 -11.54 9.80
N GLN A 52 -9.75 -12.17 10.51
CA GLN A 52 -8.97 -13.32 10.01
C GLN A 52 -9.82 -14.56 9.68
N GLY A 53 -10.98 -14.73 10.32
CA GLY A 53 -11.92 -15.80 9.98
C GLY A 53 -13.00 -15.39 8.96
N ALA A 54 -13.04 -14.11 8.60
CA ALA A 54 -14.09 -13.53 7.75
C ALA A 54 -13.59 -13.09 6.37
N ARG A 55 -12.27 -13.09 6.13
CA ARG A 55 -11.66 -12.74 4.84
C ARG A 55 -10.36 -13.50 4.59
N ASN A 56 -10.05 -13.71 3.33
CA ASN A 56 -8.76 -14.16 2.86
C ASN A 56 -7.89 -12.99 2.42
N ILE A 57 -6.57 -13.23 2.38
CA ILE A 57 -5.60 -12.33 1.77
C ILE A 57 -4.93 -13.12 0.64
N HIS A 58 -5.13 -12.68 -0.59
CA HIS A 58 -4.58 -13.28 -1.80
C HIS A 58 -3.34 -12.50 -2.23
N ARG A 59 -2.27 -13.20 -2.58
CA ARG A 59 -1.09 -12.58 -3.19
C ARG A 59 -1.20 -12.71 -4.71
N TYR A 60 -1.06 -11.60 -5.41
CA TYR A 60 -0.99 -11.55 -6.86
C TYR A 60 0.33 -10.92 -7.32
N ILE A 61 0.96 -11.58 -8.29
CA ILE A 61 2.14 -11.05 -8.97
C ILE A 61 1.69 -10.57 -10.34
N MET A 62 1.67 -9.25 -10.51
CA MET A 62 1.13 -8.62 -11.71
C MET A 62 2.17 -8.63 -12.84
N PRO A 63 1.80 -9.07 -14.06
CA PRO A 63 2.63 -8.94 -15.24
C PRO A 63 3.05 -7.48 -15.48
N ARG A 64 4.23 -7.27 -16.07
CA ARG A 64 4.74 -5.91 -16.34
C ARG A 64 3.88 -5.14 -17.35
N GLU A 65 3.16 -5.87 -18.19
CA GLU A 65 2.33 -5.32 -19.25
C GLU A 65 1.05 -4.66 -18.72
N ASP A 66 0.60 -5.09 -17.54
CA ASP A 66 -0.66 -4.64 -16.96
C ASP A 66 -0.42 -3.38 -16.12
N THR A 67 -1.45 -2.55 -16.04
CA THR A 67 -1.47 -1.30 -15.28
C THR A 67 -2.36 -1.43 -14.05
N MET A 68 -2.26 -0.46 -13.13
CA MET A 68 -3.14 -0.42 -11.96
C MET A 68 -4.60 -0.27 -12.39
N GLU A 69 -4.86 0.44 -13.48
CA GLU A 69 -6.18 0.63 -14.07
C GLU A 69 -6.77 -0.71 -14.56
N ASP A 70 -5.96 -1.56 -15.19
CA ASP A 70 -6.39 -2.88 -15.65
C ASP A 70 -6.88 -3.77 -14.49
N LEU A 71 -6.24 -3.69 -13.32
CA LEU A 71 -6.64 -4.44 -12.12
C LEU A 71 -8.02 -4.05 -11.57
N LEU A 72 -8.53 -2.88 -11.96
CA LEU A 72 -9.85 -2.37 -11.54
C LEU A 72 -10.94 -2.73 -12.55
N GLU A 73 -10.58 -3.24 -13.72
CA GLU A 73 -11.53 -3.74 -14.70
C GLU A 73 -12.22 -5.00 -14.17
N THR A 74 -13.54 -5.03 -14.33
CA THR A 74 -14.38 -6.04 -13.64
C THR A 74 -14.16 -7.46 -14.13
N ASP A 75 -13.72 -7.63 -15.38
CA ASP A 75 -13.48 -8.91 -16.04
C ASP A 75 -12.02 -9.38 -15.92
N TYR A 76 -11.08 -8.51 -15.51
CA TYR A 76 -9.67 -8.85 -15.31
C TYR A 76 -9.51 -10.11 -14.44
N TRP A 77 -10.24 -10.14 -13.32
CA TRP A 77 -10.24 -11.25 -12.36
C TRP A 77 -11.23 -12.38 -12.70
N GLY A 78 -11.98 -12.27 -13.80
CA GLY A 78 -13.09 -13.17 -14.12
C GLY A 78 -12.70 -14.64 -14.18
N HIS A 79 -11.48 -14.92 -14.65
CA HIS A 79 -10.92 -16.26 -14.77
C HIS A 79 -10.58 -16.92 -13.42
N VAL A 80 -10.37 -16.14 -12.35
CA VAL A 80 -10.08 -16.62 -10.98
C VAL A 80 -11.18 -16.27 -9.98
N GLN A 81 -12.32 -15.72 -10.43
CA GLN A 81 -13.39 -15.18 -9.57
C GLN A 81 -13.89 -16.15 -8.50
N ALA A 82 -13.91 -17.46 -8.81
CA ALA A 82 -14.35 -18.51 -7.90
C ALA A 82 -13.49 -18.64 -6.63
N SER A 83 -12.29 -18.06 -6.62
CA SER A 83 -11.39 -18.05 -5.46
C SER A 83 -11.68 -16.90 -4.48
N PHE A 84 -12.50 -15.93 -4.89
CA PHE A 84 -12.76 -14.72 -4.11
C PHE A 84 -14.10 -14.76 -3.37
N HIS A 85 -14.07 -14.19 -2.17
CA HIS A 85 -15.26 -13.80 -1.43
C HIS A 85 -15.31 -12.29 -1.24
N ILE A 86 -16.51 -11.75 -1.04
CA ILE A 86 -16.67 -10.34 -0.68
C ILE A 86 -15.91 -10.05 0.61
N ASN A 87 -15.18 -8.93 0.63
CA ASN A 87 -14.24 -8.47 1.66
C ASN A 87 -12.87 -9.16 1.68
N ASP A 88 -12.59 -10.08 0.76
CA ASP A 88 -11.22 -10.57 0.56
C ASP A 88 -10.30 -9.41 0.15
N ARG A 89 -9.03 -9.51 0.55
CA ARG A 89 -7.98 -8.58 0.17
C ARG A 89 -7.08 -9.21 -0.89
N ILE A 90 -6.62 -8.41 -1.84
CA ILE A 90 -5.62 -8.81 -2.83
C ILE A 90 -4.40 -7.91 -2.64
N GLU A 91 -3.26 -8.50 -2.32
CA GLU A 91 -1.96 -7.83 -2.28
C GLU A 91 -1.29 -8.00 -3.64
N VAL A 92 -1.11 -6.89 -4.34
CA VAL A 92 -0.56 -6.86 -5.68
C VAL A 92 0.87 -6.36 -5.62
N ASN A 93 1.77 -7.16 -6.20
CA ASN A 93 3.16 -6.79 -6.43
C ASN A 93 3.46 -6.99 -7.92
N PRO A 94 3.77 -5.94 -8.68
CA PRO A 94 4.28 -6.08 -10.03
C PRO A 94 5.57 -6.88 -10.07
N ASP A 95 5.79 -7.61 -11.16
CA ASP A 95 7.02 -8.37 -11.42
C ASP A 95 8.29 -7.50 -11.35
N ASP A 96 8.17 -6.21 -11.64
CA ASP A 96 9.28 -5.26 -11.66
C ASP A 96 9.45 -4.46 -10.35
N GLY A 97 8.56 -4.68 -9.38
CA GLY A 97 8.58 -4.00 -8.07
C GLY A 97 8.28 -2.51 -8.13
N SER A 98 7.68 -2.02 -9.21
CA SER A 98 7.37 -0.60 -9.42
C SER A 98 6.40 -0.01 -8.39
N PHE A 99 5.50 -0.82 -7.82
CA PHE A 99 4.59 -0.38 -6.77
C PHE A 99 4.16 -1.53 -5.87
N TYR A 100 3.39 -1.20 -4.85
CA TYR A 100 2.61 -2.13 -4.05
C TYR A 100 1.17 -1.63 -3.96
N ALA A 101 0.20 -2.53 -4.15
CA ALA A 101 -1.21 -2.18 -3.98
C ALA A 101 -1.95 -3.21 -3.12
N GLU A 102 -2.96 -2.73 -2.40
CA GLU A 102 -3.97 -3.57 -1.77
C GLU A 102 -5.33 -3.27 -2.40
N LEU A 103 -6.02 -4.31 -2.85
CA LEU A 103 -7.40 -4.22 -3.34
C LEU A 103 -8.35 -4.90 -2.35
N LEU A 104 -9.58 -4.40 -2.25
CA LEU A 104 -10.69 -5.05 -1.56
C LEU A 104 -11.68 -5.57 -2.59
N VAL A 105 -12.06 -6.84 -2.47
CA VAL A 105 -13.18 -7.41 -3.22
C VAL A 105 -14.49 -6.87 -2.66
N ARG A 106 -15.22 -6.11 -3.49
CA ARG A 106 -16.52 -5.50 -3.11
C ARG A 106 -17.70 -6.32 -3.59
N SER A 107 -17.55 -7.04 -4.69
CA SER A 107 -18.58 -7.93 -5.26
C SER A 107 -17.93 -9.02 -6.10
N THR A 108 -18.54 -10.20 -6.14
CA THR A 108 -18.15 -11.30 -7.02
C THR A 108 -19.41 -11.89 -7.67
N THR A 109 -19.35 -12.20 -8.97
CA THR A 109 -20.32 -13.01 -9.70
C THR A 109 -19.59 -13.81 -10.77
N PHE A 110 -20.29 -14.77 -11.38
CA PHE A 110 -19.87 -15.52 -12.55
C PHE A 110 -19.21 -14.66 -13.64
N GLY A 111 -17.88 -14.71 -13.68
CA GLY A 111 -17.04 -14.06 -14.68
C GLY A 111 -16.60 -12.63 -14.35
N TYR A 112 -16.97 -12.07 -13.19
CA TYR A 112 -16.56 -10.70 -12.84
C TYR A 112 -16.37 -10.47 -11.34
N VAL A 113 -15.42 -9.60 -11.02
CA VAL A 113 -15.07 -9.19 -9.65
C VAL A 113 -14.96 -7.69 -9.63
N VAL A 114 -15.71 -7.04 -8.74
CA VAL A 114 -15.59 -5.59 -8.52
C VAL A 114 -14.61 -5.38 -7.38
N THR A 115 -13.48 -4.77 -7.67
CA THR A 115 -12.45 -4.42 -6.69
C THR A 115 -12.49 -2.93 -6.36
N GLY A 116 -11.85 -2.55 -5.26
CA GLY A 116 -11.57 -1.15 -4.94
C GLY A 116 -10.22 -1.02 -4.25
N VAL A 117 -9.50 0.06 -4.52
CA VAL A 117 -8.17 0.30 -3.95
C VAL A 117 -8.29 0.62 -2.46
N LEU A 118 -7.59 -0.15 -1.63
CA LEU A 118 -7.40 0.12 -0.20
C LEU A 118 -6.12 0.91 0.06
N ASN A 119 -5.05 0.53 -0.63
CA ASN A 119 -3.74 1.13 -0.51
C ASN A 119 -3.02 1.06 -1.85
N TYR A 120 -2.22 2.07 -2.15
CA TYR A 120 -1.37 2.11 -3.32
C TYR A 120 -0.12 2.93 -2.98
N VAL A 121 1.04 2.34 -3.19
CA VAL A 121 2.34 2.97 -2.93
C VAL A 121 3.24 2.69 -4.11
N GLU A 122 3.61 3.74 -4.83
CA GLU A 122 4.52 3.66 -5.97
C GLU A 122 5.97 3.85 -5.51
N TRP A 123 6.85 3.03 -6.06
CA TRP A 123 8.26 2.95 -5.72
C TRP A 123 9.11 3.40 -6.91
N GLY A 124 9.11 4.69 -7.22
CA GLY A 124 10.06 5.31 -8.16
C GLY A 124 10.34 4.49 -9.43
N GLU A 125 11.61 4.37 -9.81
CA GLU A 125 11.99 3.54 -10.97
C GLU A 125 11.89 2.04 -10.65
N PRO A 126 11.32 1.23 -11.57
CA PRO A 126 11.26 -0.21 -11.39
C PRO A 126 12.66 -0.78 -11.18
N VAL A 127 12.79 -1.66 -10.19
CA VAL A 127 14.08 -2.21 -9.76
C VAL A 127 14.74 -3.05 -10.88
N SER A 128 13.98 -3.41 -11.92
CA SER A 128 14.43 -4.31 -12.98
C SER A 128 13.97 -3.95 -14.40
N LYS A 129 13.84 -2.67 -14.79
CA LYS A 129 13.64 -2.36 -16.22
C LYS A 129 14.85 -2.86 -17.03
N LEU A 130 14.64 -3.92 -17.83
CA LEU A 130 15.63 -4.31 -18.83
C LEU A 130 15.43 -3.41 -20.04
N GLU A 131 16.36 -2.49 -20.26
CA GLU A 131 16.47 -1.80 -21.55
C GLU A 131 16.92 -2.82 -22.59
N VAL A 132 16.00 -3.24 -23.44
CA VAL A 132 16.29 -4.12 -24.57
C VAL A 132 16.82 -3.24 -25.72
N PRO A 133 18.08 -3.41 -26.14
CA PRO A 133 18.59 -2.65 -27.29
C PRO A 133 17.79 -3.00 -28.54
N GLU A 134 17.65 -2.04 -29.47
CA GLU A 134 16.79 -2.17 -30.67
C GLU A 134 17.14 -3.38 -31.57
N GLU A 135 18.39 -3.85 -31.51
CA GLU A 135 18.84 -5.05 -32.22
C GLU A 135 18.21 -6.34 -31.67
N TYR A 136 17.75 -6.32 -30.42
CA TYR A 136 17.21 -7.48 -29.71
C TYR A 136 15.70 -7.43 -29.63
N LYS A 137 15.09 -8.61 -29.72
CA LYS A 137 13.65 -8.78 -29.59
C LYS A 137 13.34 -9.97 -28.70
N ILE A 138 12.47 -9.75 -27.71
CA ILE A 138 11.90 -10.81 -26.89
C ILE A 138 10.48 -11.06 -27.39
N SER A 139 10.16 -12.28 -27.82
CA SER A 139 8.82 -12.64 -28.31
C SER A 139 8.38 -14.01 -27.85
N PHE A 140 7.07 -14.20 -27.74
CA PHE A 140 6.43 -15.50 -27.58
C PHE A 140 6.01 -16.02 -28.96
N ASP A 141 6.64 -17.11 -29.41
CA ASP A 141 6.44 -17.68 -30.75
C ASP A 141 5.54 -18.94 -30.73
N GLY A 142 4.62 -19.00 -29.76
CA GLY A 142 3.61 -20.05 -29.64
C GLY A 142 3.96 -21.14 -28.61
N PRO A 143 3.08 -22.14 -28.43
CA PRO A 143 3.17 -23.10 -27.32
C PRO A 143 4.38 -24.05 -27.40
N TYR A 144 4.92 -24.28 -28.60
CA TYR A 144 6.09 -25.15 -28.80
C TYR A 144 7.40 -24.39 -28.69
N GLU A 145 7.52 -23.22 -29.33
CA GLU A 145 8.74 -22.40 -29.34
C GLU A 145 8.90 -21.53 -28.08
N LYS A 146 7.77 -21.25 -27.39
CA LYS A 146 7.65 -20.46 -26.17
C LYS A 146 8.32 -19.08 -26.28
N TRP A 147 8.85 -18.56 -25.17
CA TRP A 147 9.59 -17.30 -25.17
C TRP A 147 11.00 -17.51 -25.72
N GLN A 148 11.43 -16.57 -26.55
CA GLN A 148 12.74 -16.57 -27.19
C GLN A 148 13.31 -15.16 -27.25
N VAL A 149 14.64 -15.08 -27.33
CA VAL A 149 15.38 -13.84 -27.56
C VAL A 149 16.03 -13.93 -28.93
N ARG A 150 15.74 -12.96 -29.79
CA ARG A 150 16.33 -12.82 -31.13
C ARG A 150 17.23 -11.58 -31.18
N ARG A 151 18.28 -11.65 -31.99
CA ARG A 151 19.02 -10.48 -32.47
C ARG A 151 18.84 -10.38 -33.97
N HIS A 152 18.17 -9.34 -34.44
CA HIS A 152 17.66 -9.23 -35.80
C HIS A 152 16.85 -10.49 -36.21
N ASN A 153 17.35 -11.28 -37.17
CA ASN A 153 16.70 -12.50 -37.65
C ASN A 153 17.23 -13.80 -37.00
N GLN A 154 18.20 -13.70 -36.09
CA GLN A 154 18.82 -14.87 -35.46
C GLN A 154 18.23 -15.12 -34.08
N VAL A 155 17.81 -16.38 -33.82
CA VAL A 155 17.43 -16.84 -32.48
C VAL A 155 18.69 -17.08 -31.67
N LEU A 156 18.80 -16.40 -30.53
CA LEU A 156 19.91 -16.59 -29.59
C LEU A 156 19.57 -17.63 -28.52
N ILE A 157 18.33 -17.62 -28.03
CA ILE A 157 17.79 -18.64 -27.13
C ILE A 157 16.27 -18.78 -27.34
N SER A 158 15.73 -19.99 -27.14
CA SER A 158 14.31 -20.32 -27.22
C SER A 158 13.88 -21.27 -26.10
N LEU A 159 12.59 -21.65 -26.10
CA LEU A 159 11.98 -22.58 -25.14
C LEU A 159 11.95 -22.07 -23.70
N LEU A 160 11.98 -20.75 -23.49
CA LEU A 160 11.86 -20.17 -22.16
C LEU A 160 10.39 -20.14 -21.74
N GLU A 161 10.11 -20.59 -20.52
CA GLU A 161 8.74 -20.73 -20.01
C GLU A 161 8.05 -19.38 -19.83
N THR A 162 8.80 -18.34 -19.49
CA THR A 162 8.26 -17.02 -19.18
C THR A 162 9.08 -15.92 -19.83
N LYS A 163 8.44 -14.77 -20.08
CA LYS A 163 9.10 -13.55 -20.55
C LYS A 163 10.24 -13.13 -19.61
N ASN A 164 10.02 -13.23 -18.30
CA ASN A 164 11.00 -12.87 -17.29
C ASN A 164 12.29 -13.70 -17.40
N LEU A 165 12.19 -15.00 -17.71
CA LEU A 165 13.38 -15.82 -18.00
C LEU A 165 14.13 -15.33 -19.24
N ALA A 166 13.41 -14.91 -20.29
CA ALA A 166 14.01 -14.34 -21.49
C ALA A 166 14.70 -13.00 -21.23
N GLU A 167 14.07 -12.10 -20.45
CA GLU A 167 14.68 -10.85 -20.02
C GLU A 167 15.94 -11.10 -19.17
N THR A 168 15.87 -12.01 -18.20
CA THR A 168 17.01 -12.37 -17.35
C THR A 168 18.17 -12.92 -18.17
N TRP A 169 17.89 -13.81 -19.13
CA TRP A 169 18.91 -14.32 -20.04
C TRP A 169 19.56 -13.21 -20.86
N LEU A 170 18.75 -12.32 -21.46
CA LEU A 170 19.27 -11.21 -22.26
C LEU A 170 20.11 -10.25 -21.42
N LYS A 171 19.69 -9.93 -20.20
CA LYS A 171 20.46 -9.08 -19.27
C LYS A 171 21.85 -9.64 -19.01
N ASN A 172 21.96 -10.95 -18.77
CA ASN A 172 23.25 -11.61 -18.55
C ASN A 172 24.08 -11.63 -19.84
N HIS A 173 23.47 -11.96 -20.97
CA HIS A 173 24.14 -11.97 -22.28
C HIS A 173 24.73 -10.60 -22.65
N LEU A 174 23.96 -9.52 -22.44
CA LEU A 174 24.42 -8.16 -22.70
C LEU A 174 25.54 -7.72 -21.73
N ARG A 175 25.51 -8.21 -20.48
CA ARG A 175 26.58 -7.95 -19.52
C ARG A 175 27.88 -8.61 -19.99
N ASP A 176 27.81 -9.86 -20.44
CA ASP A 176 28.99 -10.62 -20.86
C ASP A 176 29.64 -10.00 -22.11
N LEU A 177 28.84 -9.47 -23.06
CA LEU A 177 29.35 -8.76 -24.25
C LEU A 177 30.03 -7.40 -23.96
N ARG A 178 29.82 -6.80 -22.79
CA ARG A 178 30.43 -5.51 -22.40
C ARG A 178 31.77 -5.66 -21.69
N VAL A 179 32.19 -6.90 -21.40
CA VAL A 179 33.38 -7.21 -20.60
C VAL A 179 34.61 -7.50 -21.49
N ASP A 180 34.44 -7.55 -22.82
CA ASP A 180 35.49 -7.59 -23.84
C ASP A 180 35.74 -6.20 -24.46
#